data_AF-A0A7M7Q2U2-F1
#
_entry.id   AF-A0A7M7Q2U2-F1
#
_cell.length_a   1.000
_cell.length_b   1.000
_cell.length_c   1.000
_cell.angle_alpha   90.00
_cell.angle_beta   90.00
_cell.angle_gamma   90.00
#
_symmetry.space_group_name_H-M   'P 1'
#
loop_
_entity.id
_entity.type
_entity.pdbx_description
1 polymer ?
#
loop_
_entity_poly.entity_id
_entity_poly.type
_entity_poly.pdbx_seq_one_letter_code
_entity_poly.pdbx_strand_id
1 'polypeptide(L)'
;MNLKDFTTWDMTVNPKGKNGEDLKDVSPTKVKMIHLRFGVSIPSKSFTLIQKEKSPSKFLKKLARAIWTEYQLLNRAFLVQKCGTLDERSPRKTFTPVKKAVLRKLYFAFVKNHVVSKEDRKTARDEWRSILGDYISYLRKRYRTGKIRDPNKHLSSSSDSSSESEDSSSNEENEEDSI
;
A
#
# COMPACT_ATOMS: atom_id res chain seq x y z
N MET A 1 24.89 12.64 -1.10
CA MET A 1 23.63 12.65 -0.32
C MET A 1 23.70 11.51 0.66
N ASN A 2 24.06 11.83 1.89
CA ASN A 2 24.22 10.90 2.99
C ASN A 2 22.86 10.68 3.69
N LEU A 3 22.77 9.68 4.57
CA LEU A 3 21.57 9.45 5.37
C LEU A 3 21.39 10.46 6.53
N LYS A 4 22.27 11.45 6.61
CA LYS A 4 22.32 12.52 7.63
C LYS A 4 21.81 13.88 7.11
N ASP A 5 21.62 14.04 5.79
CA ASP A 5 21.41 15.33 5.11
C ASP A 5 19.96 15.89 5.20
N PHE A 6 19.20 15.58 6.26
CA PHE A 6 17.75 15.83 6.31
C PHE A 6 17.32 16.83 7.37
N THR A 7 16.53 17.82 6.97
CA THR A 7 15.92 18.81 7.88
C THR A 7 14.62 18.27 8.49
N THR A 8 14.35 18.65 9.74
CA THR A 8 13.20 18.18 10.52
C THR A 8 12.33 19.36 10.92
N TRP A 9 11.02 19.23 10.75
CA TRP A 9 10.02 20.27 10.99
C TRP A 9 8.80 19.66 11.69
N ASP A 10 8.17 20.37 12.61
CA ASP A 10 6.95 19.90 13.25
C ASP A 10 5.71 20.31 12.43
N MET A 11 4.81 19.36 12.17
CA MET A 11 3.60 19.57 11.37
C MET A 11 2.36 19.22 12.18
N THR A 12 1.47 20.19 12.37
CA THR A 12 0.18 19.97 13.03
C THR A 12 -0.71 19.12 12.13
N VAL A 13 -1.18 17.97 12.64
CA VAL A 13 -2.11 17.09 11.92
C VAL A 13 -3.44 17.08 12.68
N ASN A 14 -4.46 17.70 12.10
CA ASN A 14 -5.81 17.61 12.63
C ASN A 14 -6.34 16.18 12.42
N PRO A 15 -6.72 15.45 13.48
CA PRO A 15 -7.26 14.12 13.35
C PRO A 15 -8.67 14.20 12.75
N LYS A 16 -8.86 13.72 11.52
CA LYS A 16 -10.20 13.60 10.95
C LYS A 16 -10.97 12.52 11.71
N GLY A 17 -12.11 12.89 12.27
CA GLY A 17 -13.07 11.95 12.86
C GLY A 17 -13.56 10.94 11.83
N LYS A 18 -13.92 9.75 12.30
CA LYS A 18 -14.33 8.63 11.41
C LYS A 18 -15.77 8.75 10.89
N ASN A 19 -16.61 9.55 11.57
CA ASN A 19 -18.07 9.48 11.45
C ASN A 19 -18.72 10.76 10.89
N GLY A 20 -17.95 11.79 10.53
CA GLY A 20 -18.50 13.11 10.16
C GLY A 20 -18.93 13.98 11.36
N GLU A 21 -19.10 13.40 12.54
CA GLU A 21 -19.22 14.11 13.81
C GLU A 21 -17.96 14.96 14.08
N ASP A 22 -18.16 16.23 14.42
CA ASP A 22 -17.08 17.12 14.89
C ASP A 22 -16.58 16.61 16.25
N LEU A 23 -15.39 15.98 16.25
CA LEU A 23 -14.66 15.60 17.45
C LEU A 23 -14.07 16.81 18.17
N LYS A 24 -14.96 17.61 18.76
CA LYS A 24 -14.69 18.68 19.73
C LYS A 24 -14.07 18.08 21.01
N ASP A 25 -12.79 17.74 20.93
CA ASP A 25 -11.79 17.71 22.02
C ASP A 25 -10.49 16.97 21.65
N VAL A 26 -10.38 16.36 20.46
CA VAL A 26 -9.12 15.71 20.05
C VAL A 26 -8.09 16.76 19.64
N SER A 27 -7.34 17.25 20.63
CA SER A 27 -6.30 18.27 20.46
C SER A 27 -5.35 17.98 19.28
N PRO A 28 -5.00 18.99 18.48
CA PRO A 28 -4.38 18.78 17.18
C PRO A 28 -2.96 18.22 17.33
N THR A 29 -2.79 16.97 16.92
CA THR A 29 -1.59 16.20 17.26
C THR A 29 -0.39 16.68 16.42
N LYS A 30 0.61 17.28 17.07
CA LYS A 30 1.86 17.70 16.40
C LYS A 30 2.67 16.47 16.01
N VAL A 31 2.79 16.22 14.70
CA VAL A 31 3.59 15.13 14.13
C VAL A 31 4.91 15.70 13.61
N LYS A 32 6.01 15.29 14.23
CA LYS A 32 7.37 15.63 13.76
C LYS A 32 7.64 14.97 12.41
N MET A 33 7.92 15.78 11.38
CA MET A 33 8.14 15.36 9.99
C MET A 33 9.59 15.58 9.59
N ILE A 34 10.14 14.66 8.81
CA ILE A 34 11.48 14.77 8.19
C ILE A 34 11.31 15.02 6.70
N HIS A 35 11.94 16.08 6.20
CA HIS A 35 11.96 16.40 4.79
C HIS A 35 13.06 15.60 4.09
N LEU A 36 12.70 14.83 3.06
CA LEU A 36 13.64 13.99 2.31
C LEU A 36 14.28 14.78 1.16
N ARG A 37 13.46 15.20 0.19
CA ARG A 37 13.79 16.13 -0.91
C ARG A 37 12.56 16.32 -1.81
N PHE A 38 12.58 17.35 -2.65
CA PHE A 38 11.60 17.58 -3.72
C PHE A 38 10.14 17.56 -3.22
N GLY A 39 9.84 18.24 -2.10
CA GLY A 39 8.50 18.25 -1.50
C GLY A 39 8.08 16.96 -0.79
N VAL A 40 8.91 15.92 -0.76
CA VAL A 40 8.59 14.65 -0.09
C VAL A 40 9.05 14.69 1.37
N SER A 41 8.10 14.77 2.30
CA SER A 41 8.31 14.62 3.75
C SER A 41 7.64 13.34 4.26
N ILE A 42 8.18 12.74 5.33
CA ILE A 42 7.63 11.56 6.01
C ILE A 42 7.69 11.71 7.54
N PRO A 43 6.89 10.97 8.34
CA PRO A 43 6.95 11.08 9.80
C PRO A 43 8.32 10.67 10.37
N SER A 44 8.85 11.46 11.30
CA SER A 44 10.16 11.26 11.92
C SER A 44 10.27 9.88 12.58
N LYS A 45 9.26 9.48 13.36
CA LYS A 45 9.16 8.13 13.96
C LYS A 45 9.28 7.01 12.91
N SER A 46 8.68 7.17 11.73
CA SER A 46 8.77 6.21 10.64
C SER A 46 10.18 6.16 10.05
N PHE A 47 10.83 7.31 9.86
CA PHE A 47 12.19 7.40 9.33
C PHE A 47 13.22 6.74 10.27
N THR A 48 13.13 6.97 11.58
CA THR A 48 13.99 6.29 12.58
C THR A 48 13.82 4.77 12.53
N LEU A 49 12.59 4.28 12.30
CA LEU A 49 12.30 2.84 12.13
C LEU A 49 12.70 2.26 10.77
N ILE A 50 12.97 3.11 9.78
CA ILE A 50 13.54 2.75 8.46
C ILE A 50 15.06 2.69 8.54
N GLN A 51 15.72 3.68 9.16
CA GLN A 51 17.18 3.72 9.32
C GLN A 51 17.74 2.54 10.13
N LYS A 52 16.94 1.93 11.00
CA LYS A 52 17.32 0.73 11.77
C LYS A 52 17.22 -0.59 10.99
N GLU A 53 16.75 -0.59 9.73
CA GLU A 53 16.70 -1.82 8.94
C GLU A 53 18.07 -2.29 8.46
N LYS A 54 18.30 -3.61 8.55
CA LYS A 54 19.49 -4.27 7.98
C LYS A 54 19.25 -4.84 6.58
N SER A 55 18.01 -5.24 6.26
CA SER A 55 17.67 -5.87 4.98
C SER A 55 17.22 -4.84 3.93
N PRO A 56 17.81 -4.83 2.72
CA PRO A 56 17.35 -3.98 1.62
C PRO A 56 15.85 -4.13 1.33
N SER A 57 15.33 -5.36 1.35
CA SER A 57 13.91 -5.64 1.12
C SER A 57 13.00 -5.00 2.17
N LYS A 58 13.38 -5.09 3.46
CA LYS A 58 12.61 -4.47 4.56
C LYS A 58 12.70 -2.94 4.54
N PHE A 59 13.89 -2.39 4.29
CA PHE A 59 14.10 -0.95 4.13
C PHE A 59 13.22 -0.39 3.01
N LEU A 60 13.24 -1.00 1.81
CA LEU A 60 12.47 -0.55 0.66
C LEU A 60 10.95 -0.59 0.94
N LYS A 61 10.46 -1.66 1.55
CA LYS A 61 9.03 -1.85 1.89
C LYS A 61 8.55 -0.83 2.93
N LYS A 62 9.31 -0.61 4.01
CA LYS A 62 8.99 0.42 5.02
C LYS A 62 9.07 1.84 4.44
N LEU A 63 10.10 2.16 3.66
CA LEU A 63 10.25 3.48 3.04
C LEU A 63 9.13 3.76 2.01
N ALA A 64 8.71 2.76 1.23
CA ALA A 64 7.55 2.88 0.35
C ALA A 64 6.25 3.18 1.13
N ARG A 65 5.98 2.49 2.25
CA ARG A 65 4.80 2.73 3.12
C ARG A 65 4.86 4.06 3.89
N ALA A 66 6.04 4.69 3.98
CA ALA A 66 6.19 6.05 4.53
C ALA A 66 5.99 7.14 3.46
N ILE A 67 6.48 6.93 2.22
CA ILE A 67 6.36 7.88 1.11
C ILE A 67 4.95 7.85 0.48
N TRP A 68 4.27 6.70 0.49
CA TRP A 68 2.88 6.52 0.05
C TRP A 68 2.10 5.76 1.12
N THR A 69 0.87 6.17 1.41
CA THR A 69 -0.01 5.40 2.30
C THR A 69 -0.35 4.03 1.67
N GLU A 70 -0.81 3.09 2.49
CA GLU A 70 -1.16 1.73 2.04
C GLU A 70 -2.23 1.74 0.93
N TYR A 71 -3.24 2.58 1.08
CA TYR A 71 -4.24 2.89 0.05
C TYR A 71 -3.61 3.44 -1.24
N GLN A 72 -2.61 4.32 -1.14
CA GLN A 72 -1.88 4.84 -2.31
C GLN A 72 -0.96 3.79 -2.96
N LEU A 73 -0.48 2.78 -2.23
CA LEU A 73 0.30 1.66 -2.78
C LEU A 73 -0.60 0.67 -3.52
N LEU A 74 -1.76 0.31 -2.94
CA LEU A 74 -2.76 -0.59 -3.54
C LEU A 74 -3.23 -0.08 -4.92
N ASN A 75 -3.62 1.19 -4.97
CA ASN A 75 -4.29 1.84 -6.10
C ASN A 75 -3.34 2.45 -7.17
N ARG A 76 -2.04 2.14 -7.09
CA ARG A 76 -1.03 2.64 -8.04
C ARG A 76 -0.20 1.54 -8.69
N ALA A 77 0.53 1.92 -9.73
CA ALA A 77 1.41 1.02 -10.49
C ALA A 77 2.74 1.66 -10.89
N PHE A 78 3.76 0.83 -11.12
CA PHE A 78 5.05 1.24 -11.67
C PHE A 78 4.93 1.70 -13.12
N LEU A 79 4.37 0.82 -13.95
CA LEU A 79 3.93 1.03 -15.32
C LEU A 79 2.42 0.79 -15.35
N VAL A 80 1.70 1.59 -16.11
CA VAL A 80 0.28 1.36 -16.40
C VAL A 80 0.23 0.84 -17.83
N GLN A 81 0.04 -0.47 -17.97
CA GLN A 81 -0.32 -1.04 -19.26
C GLN A 81 -1.74 -0.54 -19.62
N LYS A 82 -1.94 -0.12 -20.87
CA LYS A 82 -3.27 0.13 -21.41
C LYS A 82 -3.93 -1.23 -21.67
N CYS A 83 -4.73 -1.72 -20.73
CA CYS A 83 -5.62 -2.86 -21.00
C CYS A 83 -6.80 -2.33 -21.81
N GLY A 84 -6.88 -2.66 -23.10
CA GLY A 84 -7.94 -2.20 -24.01
C GLY A 84 -9.21 -3.05 -24.00
N THR A 85 -9.46 -3.80 -22.92
CA THR A 85 -10.48 -4.88 -22.85
C THR A 85 -11.16 -4.98 -21.47
N LEU A 86 -11.19 -3.89 -20.69
CA LEU A 86 -11.77 -3.85 -19.34
C LEU A 86 -12.37 -2.47 -19.04
N ASP A 87 -13.49 -2.14 -19.67
CA ASP A 87 -14.15 -0.83 -19.57
C ASP A 87 -14.57 -0.48 -18.13
N GLU A 88 -14.87 -1.49 -17.30
CA GLU A 88 -15.29 -1.30 -15.90
C GLU A 88 -14.13 -1.05 -14.91
N ARG A 89 -12.86 -1.26 -15.29
CA ARG A 89 -11.73 -1.15 -14.35
C ARG A 89 -11.01 0.19 -14.42
N SER A 90 -11.40 1.09 -13.51
CA SER A 90 -10.74 2.38 -13.27
C SER A 90 -9.20 2.27 -13.33
N PRO A 91 -8.53 2.97 -14.28
CA PRO A 91 -7.11 2.77 -14.54
C PRO A 91 -6.25 3.26 -13.36
N ARG A 92 -5.44 2.35 -12.81
CA ARG A 92 -4.56 2.65 -11.66
C ARG A 92 -3.65 3.83 -11.98
N LYS A 93 -3.55 4.81 -11.09
CA LYS A 93 -2.68 5.97 -11.29
C LYS A 93 -1.20 5.54 -11.19
N THR A 94 -0.31 6.12 -11.99
CA THR A 94 1.13 5.86 -11.86
C THR A 94 1.65 6.33 -10.50
N PHE A 95 2.73 5.75 -9.98
CA PHE A 95 3.45 6.39 -8.86
C PHE A 95 4.08 7.71 -9.33
N THR A 96 3.86 8.79 -8.59
CA THR A 96 4.38 10.14 -8.86
C THR A 96 5.89 10.10 -9.12
N PRO A 97 6.40 10.62 -10.27
CA PRO A 97 7.81 10.51 -10.65
C PRO A 97 8.79 11.02 -9.58
N VAL A 98 8.46 12.15 -8.94
CA VAL A 98 9.25 12.72 -7.84
C VAL A 98 9.40 11.75 -6.67
N LYS A 99 8.29 11.16 -6.19
CA LYS A 99 8.30 10.16 -5.11
C LYS A 99 9.02 8.87 -5.53
N LYS A 100 8.87 8.41 -6.79
CA LYS A 100 9.67 7.30 -7.36
C LYS A 100 11.19 7.60 -7.28
N ALA A 101 11.60 8.81 -7.64
CA ALA A 101 12.99 9.23 -7.65
C ALA A 101 13.59 9.31 -6.24
N VAL A 102 12.85 9.85 -5.27
CA VAL A 102 13.25 9.86 -3.84
C VAL A 102 13.42 8.43 -3.31
N LEU A 103 12.42 7.55 -3.52
CA LEU A 103 12.51 6.15 -3.10
C LEU A 103 13.76 5.46 -3.68
N ARG A 104 13.97 5.55 -5.01
CA ARG A 104 15.13 4.94 -5.68
C ARG A 104 16.45 5.48 -5.15
N LYS A 105 16.58 6.80 -4.98
CA LYS A 105 17.83 7.44 -4.54
C LYS A 105 18.21 7.03 -3.12
N LEU A 106 17.25 7.00 -2.20
CA LEU A 106 17.48 6.57 -0.82
C LEU A 106 17.79 5.08 -0.73
N TYR A 107 17.07 4.24 -1.48
CA TYR A 107 17.35 2.81 -1.55
C TYR A 107 18.74 2.50 -2.13
N PHE A 108 19.14 3.17 -3.22
CA PHE A 108 20.47 2.96 -3.84
C PHE A 108 21.63 3.45 -2.96
N ALA A 109 21.38 4.44 -2.08
CA ALA A 109 22.31 4.87 -1.04
C ALA A 109 22.39 3.85 0.11
N PHE A 110 21.25 3.34 0.58
CA PHE A 110 21.20 2.25 1.57
C PHE A 110 21.97 1.02 1.08
N VAL A 111 21.68 0.53 -0.14
CA VAL A 111 22.38 -0.62 -0.73
C VAL A 111 23.89 -0.37 -0.87
N LYS A 112 24.33 0.84 -1.23
CA LYS A 112 25.77 1.17 -1.27
C LYS A 112 26.43 0.99 0.10
N ASN A 113 25.75 1.39 1.17
CA ASN A 113 26.31 1.49 2.52
C ASN A 113 26.17 0.19 3.34
N HIS A 114 25.14 -0.62 3.09
CA HIS A 114 24.81 -1.79 3.92
C HIS A 114 25.09 -3.15 3.28
N VAL A 115 25.28 -3.21 1.96
CA VAL A 115 25.71 -4.42 1.24
C VAL A 115 27.21 -4.30 0.95
N VAL A 116 27.99 -5.37 1.16
CA VAL A 116 29.47 -5.37 1.03
C VAL A 116 29.92 -5.69 -0.39
N SER A 117 29.47 -6.83 -0.93
CA SER A 117 29.69 -7.31 -2.30
C SER A 117 29.27 -6.28 -3.35
N LYS A 118 29.99 -6.18 -4.48
CA LYS A 118 29.62 -5.27 -5.60
C LYS A 118 28.50 -5.90 -6.45
N GLU A 119 28.47 -7.21 -6.49
CA GLU A 119 27.60 -8.08 -7.26
C GLU A 119 26.21 -8.05 -6.62
N ASP A 120 26.12 -8.29 -5.31
CA ASP A 120 24.90 -8.18 -4.51
C ASP A 120 24.32 -6.75 -4.56
N ARG A 121 25.19 -5.72 -4.58
CA ARG A 121 24.78 -4.31 -4.76
C ARG A 121 24.16 -4.08 -6.13
N LYS A 122 24.57 -4.79 -7.18
CA LYS A 122 23.97 -4.74 -8.51
C LYS A 122 22.62 -5.45 -8.50
N THR A 123 22.59 -6.72 -8.11
CA THR A 123 21.37 -7.54 -8.01
C THR A 123 20.27 -6.81 -7.22
N ALA A 124 20.56 -6.35 -6.00
CA ALA A 124 19.59 -5.62 -5.17
C ALA A 124 19.12 -4.29 -5.79
N ARG A 125 19.93 -3.63 -6.62
CA ARG A 125 19.57 -2.38 -7.34
C ARG A 125 18.71 -2.63 -8.57
N ASP A 126 18.81 -3.79 -9.20
CA ASP A 126 18.03 -4.15 -10.37
C ASP A 126 16.67 -4.73 -9.92
N GLU A 127 16.66 -5.61 -8.91
CA GLU A 127 15.47 -6.25 -8.32
C GLU A 127 14.48 -5.31 -7.63
N TRP A 128 14.84 -4.07 -7.31
CA TRP A 128 14.02 -3.15 -6.49
C TRP A 128 12.58 -2.95 -7.02
N ARG A 129 12.39 -3.06 -8.34
CA ARG A 129 11.06 -3.03 -8.98
C ARG A 129 10.23 -4.26 -8.64
N SER A 130 10.84 -5.45 -8.66
CA SER A 130 10.21 -6.71 -8.27
C SER A 130 9.84 -6.67 -6.79
N ILE A 131 10.81 -6.39 -5.92
CA ILE A 131 10.61 -6.36 -4.45
C ILE A 131 9.45 -5.46 -4.02
N LEU A 132 9.25 -4.33 -4.70
CA LEU A 132 8.12 -3.43 -4.44
C LEU A 132 6.84 -3.85 -5.18
N GLY A 133 6.93 -4.46 -6.37
CA GLY A 133 5.81 -5.11 -7.05
C GLY A 133 5.18 -6.22 -6.19
N ASP A 134 6.02 -7.12 -5.67
CA ASP A 134 5.64 -8.21 -4.76
C ASP A 134 4.98 -7.67 -3.50
N TYR A 135 5.50 -6.57 -2.95
CA TYR A 135 4.90 -5.92 -1.78
C TYR A 135 3.50 -5.36 -2.09
N ILE A 136 3.30 -4.73 -3.26
CA ILE A 136 1.99 -4.25 -3.69
C ILE A 136 1.02 -5.42 -3.90
N SER A 137 1.48 -6.54 -4.46
CA SER A 137 0.69 -7.77 -4.61
C SER A 137 0.33 -8.40 -3.26
N TYR A 138 1.25 -8.45 -2.29
CA TYR A 138 0.99 -8.85 -0.91
C TYR A 138 -0.07 -7.97 -0.25
N LEU A 139 0.04 -6.65 -0.38
CA LEU A 139 -0.96 -5.71 0.12
C LEU A 139 -2.34 -5.99 -0.50
N ARG A 140 -2.42 -6.24 -1.81
CA ARG A 140 -3.68 -6.62 -2.49
C ARG A 140 -4.27 -7.93 -1.98
N LYS A 141 -3.44 -8.96 -1.73
CA LYS A 141 -3.90 -10.24 -1.15
C LYS A 141 -4.45 -10.04 0.27
N ARG A 142 -3.82 -9.18 1.08
CA ARG A 142 -4.32 -8.80 2.41
C ARG A 142 -5.59 -7.94 2.39
N TYR A 143 -5.72 -7.06 1.41
CA TYR A 143 -6.90 -6.22 1.23
C TYR A 143 -8.13 -7.08 0.86
N ARG A 144 -7.98 -7.97 -0.14
CA ARG A 144 -9.02 -8.93 -0.54
C ARG A 144 -9.47 -9.87 0.57
N THR A 145 -8.58 -10.20 1.52
CA THR A 145 -8.89 -11.09 2.66
C THR A 145 -9.36 -10.34 3.91
N GLY A 146 -9.76 -9.07 3.78
CA GLY A 146 -10.26 -8.25 4.90
C GLY A 146 -9.21 -7.85 5.95
N LYS A 147 -7.96 -8.35 5.84
CA LYS A 147 -6.85 -8.11 6.78
C LYS A 147 -6.23 -6.71 6.65
N ILE A 148 -6.83 -5.83 5.86
CA ILE A 148 -6.64 -4.39 5.78
C ILE A 148 -8.04 -3.80 5.53
N ARG A 149 -8.58 -2.99 6.47
CA ARG A 149 -9.83 -2.23 6.21
C ARG A 149 -9.51 -1.04 5.30
N ASP A 150 -10.36 -0.78 4.31
CA ASP A 150 -10.35 0.50 3.59
C ASP A 150 -10.87 1.59 4.53
N PRO A 151 -10.18 2.73 4.73
CA PRO A 151 -10.76 3.89 5.42
C PRO A 151 -12.02 4.44 4.75
N ASN A 152 -12.29 4.12 3.48
CA ASN A 152 -13.41 4.70 2.70
C ASN A 152 -14.59 3.73 2.47
N LYS A 153 -14.47 2.42 2.73
CA LYS A 153 -15.51 1.42 2.39
C LYS A 153 -16.58 1.28 3.48
N HIS A 154 -17.27 2.38 3.79
CA HIS A 154 -18.38 2.43 4.76
C HIS A 154 -19.63 3.18 4.28
N LEU A 155 -19.67 3.54 2.98
CA LEU A 155 -20.72 4.37 2.35
C LEU A 155 -21.58 3.59 1.32
N SER A 156 -21.62 2.26 1.42
CA SER A 156 -22.37 1.40 0.47
C SER A 156 -22.72 0.04 1.07
N SER A 157 -23.60 0.03 2.09
CA SER A 157 -24.22 -1.19 2.62
C SER A 157 -25.53 -0.84 3.35
N SER A 158 -26.60 -0.62 2.59
CA SER A 158 -27.95 -0.37 3.10
C SER A 158 -28.99 -0.74 2.03
N SER A 159 -29.12 -2.05 1.79
CA SER A 159 -30.20 -2.67 1.04
C SER A 159 -30.36 -4.10 1.56
N ASP A 160 -31.06 -4.24 2.68
CA ASP A 160 -31.57 -5.55 3.11
C ASP A 160 -32.70 -5.99 2.19
N SER A 161 -32.73 -7.27 1.85
CA SER A 161 -33.91 -7.95 1.32
C SER A 161 -33.75 -9.45 1.57
N SER A 162 -34.16 -9.89 2.77
CA SER A 162 -34.22 -11.30 3.15
C SER A 162 -35.40 -11.99 2.47
N SER A 163 -35.17 -13.14 1.84
CA SER A 163 -36.12 -14.24 1.55
C SER A 163 -35.40 -15.26 0.65
N GLU A 164 -35.64 -16.57 0.75
CA GLU A 164 -36.13 -17.37 1.88
C GLU A 164 -35.63 -18.81 1.66
N SER A 165 -35.66 -19.65 2.70
CA SER A 165 -35.20 -21.03 2.62
C SER A 165 -36.39 -21.99 2.53
N GLU A 166 -36.46 -22.77 1.45
CA GLU A 166 -37.24 -24.01 1.46
C GLU A 166 -36.33 -25.21 1.16
N ASP A 167 -36.63 -26.29 1.86
CA ASP A 167 -35.95 -27.58 1.86
C ASP A 167 -36.97 -28.63 1.37
N SER A 168 -36.54 -29.58 0.55
CA SER A 168 -37.38 -30.70 0.11
C SER A 168 -36.58 -31.85 -0.44
N SER A 169 -37.07 -33.06 -0.18
CA SER A 169 -36.31 -34.31 -0.26
C SER A 169 -36.95 -35.32 -1.23
N SER A 170 -36.09 -36.19 -1.76
CA SER A 170 -36.33 -37.61 -2.14
C SER A 170 -37.69 -38.05 -2.71
N ASN A 171 -37.67 -38.56 -3.95
CA ASN A 171 -37.92 -39.98 -4.31
C ASN A 171 -37.56 -40.22 -5.82
N GLU A 172 -37.21 -41.41 -6.33
CA GLU A 172 -38.03 -42.62 -6.63
C GLU A 172 -39.31 -42.26 -7.43
N GLU A 173 -39.72 -42.90 -8.53
CA GLU A 173 -39.29 -44.08 -9.32
C GLU A 173 -40.01 -44.00 -10.73
N ASN A 174 -39.87 -44.82 -11.80
CA ASN A 174 -39.08 -46.01 -12.18
C ASN A 174 -39.07 -46.15 -13.75
N GLU A 175 -38.66 -47.31 -14.27
CA GLU A 175 -39.08 -48.01 -15.52
C GLU A 175 -38.47 -47.76 -16.92
N GLU A 176 -38.51 -48.87 -17.66
CA GLU A 176 -38.00 -49.27 -18.99
C GLU A 176 -38.89 -48.68 -20.14
N ASP A 177 -38.81 -48.99 -21.45
CA ASP A 177 -38.23 -50.10 -22.24
C ASP A 177 -38.09 -49.68 -23.73
N SER A 178 -37.21 -50.35 -24.50
CA SER A 178 -37.18 -50.50 -25.97
C SER A 178 -36.98 -49.23 -26.85
N ILE A 179 -36.46 -49.30 -28.10
CA ILE A 179 -36.15 -50.41 -29.03
C ILE A 179 -34.68 -50.32 -29.48
#